data_AF-T5AAE6-F1
#
_entry.id   AF-T5AAE6-F1
#
_cell.length_a   1.000
_cell.length_b   1.000
_cell.length_c   1.000
_cell.angle_alpha   90.00
_cell.angle_beta   90.00
_cell.angle_gamma   90.00
#
_symmetry.space_group_name_H-M   'P 1'
#
loop_
_entity.id
_entity.type
_entity.pdbx_description
1 polymer ?
#
loop_
_entity_poly.entity_id
_entity_poly.type
_entity_poly.pdbx_seq_one_letter_code
_entity_poly.pdbx_strand_id
1 'polypeptide(L)'
;MEKLSLSDAAPHGGQVVDSPQARGAPQPPAQLPPQMFTTAAQLLDFTDKKLMTVLRDGRKLIGVLRSWDQFGLSSAPLSGALLGARLTDAWTANLVLQSTTERIFATRTNGSDPQDATQGLYADIYHGIFLVRGENVLMLGEIDLDKDDDPPPGYEVADLEVVKKLAEERKTAEKTKEKARLKKLAKIGFEGENLGEIVL
;
A
#
# COMPACT_ATOMS: atom_id res chain seq x y z
N MET A 1 -31.48 59.64 -26.20
CA MET A 1 -31.54 60.41 -27.46
C MET A 1 -30.16 60.97 -27.72
N GLU A 2 -29.56 60.60 -28.86
CA GLU A 2 -28.74 61.48 -29.71
C GLU A 2 -27.43 62.08 -29.11
N LYS A 3 -26.21 61.96 -29.68
CA LYS A 3 -25.80 61.75 -31.08
C LYS A 3 -24.42 61.11 -31.17
N LEU A 4 -24.29 60.25 -32.19
CA LEU A 4 -23.05 59.91 -32.87
C LEU A 4 -22.66 61.07 -33.80
N SER A 5 -21.36 61.34 -33.95
CA SER A 5 -20.83 62.00 -35.15
C SER A 5 -19.70 61.15 -35.73
N LEU A 6 -19.96 60.60 -36.92
CA LEU A 6 -18.97 59.99 -37.81
C LEU A 6 -18.18 61.08 -38.56
N SER A 7 -16.89 60.83 -38.79
CA SER A 7 -16.06 61.20 -39.97
C SER A 7 -14.72 60.49 -39.78
N ASP A 8 -14.38 59.40 -40.47
CA ASP A 8 -13.97 59.23 -41.88
C ASP A 8 -12.52 59.69 -42.20
N ALA A 9 -11.91 59.02 -43.18
CA ALA A 9 -10.55 58.49 -43.30
C ALA A 9 -9.29 59.41 -43.36
N ALA A 10 -8.18 58.79 -42.95
CA ALA A 10 -6.72 58.85 -43.27
C ALA A 10 -6.20 59.81 -44.39
N PRO A 11 -4.92 60.30 -44.38
CA PRO A 11 -3.77 59.43 -44.70
C PRO A 11 -2.37 59.80 -44.12
N HIS A 12 -1.55 58.75 -43.97
CA HIS A 12 -0.10 58.63 -44.25
C HIS A 12 0.93 59.61 -43.61
N GLY A 13 1.95 59.02 -42.97
CA GLY A 13 3.26 59.65 -42.77
C GLY A 13 3.90 59.24 -41.44
N GLY A 14 5.06 58.58 -41.48
CA GLY A 14 5.58 57.79 -40.37
C GLY A 14 6.21 58.58 -39.22
N GLN A 15 6.33 57.89 -38.08
CA GLN A 15 7.54 57.87 -37.27
C GLN A 15 7.44 56.69 -36.29
N VAL A 16 8.33 55.72 -36.49
CA VAL A 16 8.64 54.66 -35.53
C VAL A 16 9.30 55.30 -34.32
N VAL A 17 8.54 55.48 -33.24
CA VAL A 17 9.10 55.75 -31.91
C VAL A 17 9.35 54.41 -31.23
N ASP A 18 10.62 54.04 -31.21
CA ASP A 18 11.20 52.92 -30.50
C ASP A 18 10.82 53.00 -29.01
N SER A 19 9.86 52.16 -28.62
CA SER A 19 9.57 51.92 -27.20
C SER A 19 10.53 50.81 -26.76
N PRO A 20 11.40 51.01 -25.76
CA PRO A 20 12.25 49.94 -25.29
C PRO A 20 11.35 48.81 -24.78
N GLN A 21 11.35 47.71 -25.52
CA GLN A 21 10.73 46.45 -25.15
C GLN A 21 11.11 46.16 -23.70
N ALA A 22 10.10 46.14 -22.82
CA ALA A 22 10.14 45.34 -21.62
C ALA A 22 10.32 43.89 -22.07
N ARG A 23 11.58 43.48 -22.24
CA ARG A 23 11.97 42.10 -22.50
C ARG A 23 11.41 41.30 -21.35
N GLY A 24 10.33 40.56 -21.62
CA GLY A 24 9.77 39.60 -20.68
C GLY A 24 10.92 38.74 -20.17
N ALA A 25 11.16 38.78 -18.87
CA ALA A 25 12.13 37.92 -18.23
C ALA A 25 11.76 36.47 -18.61
N PRO A 26 12.74 35.62 -18.99
CA PRO A 26 12.46 34.22 -19.21
C PRO A 26 11.88 33.66 -17.91
N GLN A 27 10.62 33.19 -17.96
CA GLN A 27 10.03 32.49 -16.84
C GLN A 27 10.95 31.29 -16.55
N PRO A 28 11.41 31.10 -15.30
CA PRO A 28 12.18 29.92 -14.96
C PRO A 28 11.36 28.68 -15.36
N PRO A 29 11.99 27.63 -15.91
CA PRO A 29 11.27 26.41 -16.23
C PRO A 29 10.53 25.98 -14.96
N ALA A 30 9.23 25.70 -15.10
CA ALA A 30 8.41 25.23 -13.99
C ALA A 30 9.11 24.01 -13.38
N GLN A 31 9.74 24.19 -12.22
CA GLN A 31 10.34 23.10 -11.49
C GLN A 31 9.16 22.28 -10.97
N LEU A 32 8.91 21.15 -11.61
CA LEU A 32 8.03 20.14 -11.06
C LEU A 32 8.54 19.84 -9.64
N PRO A 33 7.66 19.83 -8.63
CA PRO A 33 8.08 19.64 -7.26
C PRO A 33 8.94 18.37 -7.16
N PRO A 34 10.07 18.42 -6.44
CA PRO A 34 10.93 17.27 -6.23
C PRO A 34 10.08 16.14 -5.66
N GLN A 35 10.02 15.03 -6.40
CA GLN A 35 9.48 13.71 -6.04
C GLN A 35 8.47 13.72 -4.88
N MET A 36 7.17 13.69 -5.19
CA MET A 36 6.12 13.66 -4.17
C MET A 36 6.30 12.44 -3.25
N PHE A 37 6.55 12.66 -1.96
CA PHE A 37 6.62 11.61 -0.94
C PHE A 37 5.22 11.21 -0.45
N THR A 38 4.34 10.79 -1.38
CA THR A 38 3.04 10.24 -1.01
C THR A 38 3.06 8.71 -1.17
N THR A 39 2.30 7.99 -0.34
CA THR A 39 2.10 6.53 -0.51
C THR A 39 1.66 6.18 -1.94
N ALA A 40 0.83 7.04 -2.53
CA ALA A 40 0.38 6.95 -3.92
C ALA A 40 1.54 7.03 -4.93
N ALA A 41 2.53 7.92 -4.72
CA ALA A 41 3.68 8.03 -5.62
C ALA A 41 4.53 6.76 -5.62
N GLN A 42 4.67 6.09 -4.48
CA GLN A 42 5.37 4.80 -4.41
C GLN A 42 4.58 3.67 -5.06
N LEU A 43 3.25 3.65 -4.91
CA LEU A 43 2.39 2.65 -5.57
C LEU A 43 2.36 2.80 -7.09
N LEU A 44 2.57 4.00 -7.60
CA LEU A 44 2.68 4.24 -9.04
C LEU A 44 3.81 3.39 -9.65
N ASP A 45 4.97 3.35 -9.00
CA ASP A 45 6.13 2.57 -9.44
C ASP A 45 5.91 1.05 -9.39
N PHE A 46 4.90 0.60 -8.65
CA PHE A 46 4.49 -0.80 -8.53
C PHE A 46 3.35 -1.20 -9.47
N THR A 47 2.80 -0.26 -10.24
CA THR A 47 1.70 -0.54 -11.19
C THR A 47 2.19 -1.50 -12.28
N ASP A 48 1.36 -2.48 -12.61
CA ASP A 48 1.64 -3.58 -13.54
C ASP A 48 2.85 -4.46 -13.15
N LYS A 49 3.32 -4.37 -11.90
CA LYS A 49 4.35 -5.26 -11.34
C LYS A 49 3.76 -6.36 -10.49
N LYS A 50 4.48 -7.48 -10.40
CA LYS A 50 4.16 -8.60 -9.51
C LYS A 50 4.60 -8.24 -8.10
N LEU A 51 3.68 -8.29 -7.15
CA LEU A 51 3.91 -7.92 -5.75
C LEU A 51 3.54 -9.06 -4.81
N MET A 52 4.23 -9.13 -3.68
CA MET A 52 3.78 -9.83 -2.49
C MET A 52 3.10 -8.84 -1.56
N THR A 53 1.84 -9.07 -1.22
CA THR A 53 1.05 -8.30 -0.27
C THR A 53 0.79 -9.15 0.98
N VAL A 54 1.24 -8.70 2.13
CA VAL A 54 0.95 -9.30 3.43
C VAL A 54 -0.23 -8.56 4.04
N LEU A 55 -1.29 -9.31 4.37
CA LEU A 55 -2.47 -8.78 5.04
C LEU A 55 -2.30 -8.81 6.56
N ARG A 56 -3.11 -8.01 7.25
CA ARG A 56 -3.13 -7.99 8.72
C ARG A 56 -3.39 -9.37 9.30
N ASP A 57 -4.33 -10.14 8.76
CA ASP A 57 -4.66 -11.50 9.21
C ASP A 57 -3.54 -12.55 9.01
N GLY A 58 -2.40 -12.15 8.44
CA GLY A 58 -1.21 -12.96 8.20
C GLY A 58 -1.16 -13.63 6.82
N ARG A 59 -2.23 -13.48 6.00
CA ARG A 59 -2.28 -14.01 4.63
C ARG A 59 -1.28 -13.32 3.73
N LYS A 60 -0.78 -14.04 2.73
CA LYS A 60 0.24 -13.58 1.78
C LYS A 60 -0.31 -13.78 0.38
N LEU A 61 -0.59 -12.68 -0.29
CA LEU A 61 -1.10 -12.66 -1.65
C LEU A 61 0.03 -12.28 -2.60
N ILE A 62 0.19 -13.03 -3.68
CA ILE A 62 1.15 -12.78 -4.75
C ILE A 62 0.33 -12.49 -6.00
N GLY A 63 0.45 -11.31 -6.59
CA GLY A 63 -0.34 -10.94 -7.77
C GLY A 63 0.20 -9.72 -8.48
N VAL A 64 -0.32 -9.44 -9.66
CA VAL A 64 0.05 -8.24 -10.44
C VAL A 64 -0.86 -7.09 -10.03
N LEU A 65 -0.28 -5.98 -9.56
CA LEU A 65 -1.06 -4.79 -9.20
C LEU A 65 -1.58 -4.11 -10.49
N ARG A 66 -2.90 -4.08 -10.68
CA ARG A 66 -3.52 -3.48 -11.88
C ARG A 66 -4.05 -2.09 -11.63
N SER A 67 -4.61 -1.86 -10.47
CA SER A 67 -5.07 -0.54 -10.06
C SER A 67 -5.01 -0.40 -8.55
N TRP A 68 -4.83 0.82 -8.10
CA TRP A 68 -4.91 1.17 -6.70
C TRP A 68 -5.62 2.50 -6.57
N ASP A 69 -6.18 2.75 -5.40
CA ASP A 69 -6.90 3.99 -5.13
C ASP A 69 -6.50 4.58 -3.78
N GLN A 70 -6.40 5.90 -3.73
CA GLN A 70 -6.20 6.69 -2.51
C GLN A 70 -7.50 6.95 -1.72
N PHE A 71 -8.64 6.33 -2.08
CA PHE A 71 -9.93 6.55 -1.42
C PHE A 71 -9.82 6.49 0.11
N GLY A 72 -10.11 7.64 0.73
CA GLY A 72 -9.87 7.91 2.16
C GLY A 72 -9.23 9.28 2.43
N LEU A 73 -8.82 10.03 1.40
CA LEU A 73 -8.40 11.43 1.57
C LEU A 73 -9.61 12.30 1.96
N SER A 74 -10.10 12.21 3.20
CA SER A 74 -10.72 13.39 3.79
C SER A 74 -9.58 14.39 3.90
N SER A 75 -9.49 15.30 2.95
CA SER A 75 -8.93 16.62 3.21
C SER A 75 -9.85 17.30 4.22
N ALA A 76 -9.90 16.79 5.45
CA ALA A 76 -10.55 17.51 6.52
C ALA A 76 -9.72 18.79 6.67
N PRO A 77 -10.29 19.97 6.38
CA PRO A 77 -9.56 21.20 6.58
C PRO A 77 -9.10 21.23 8.04
N LEU A 78 -7.86 21.65 8.27
CA LEU A 78 -7.25 21.90 9.58
C LEU A 78 -7.96 23.03 10.37
N SER A 79 -9.27 23.21 10.17
CA SER A 79 -10.11 24.15 10.89
C SER A 79 -11.00 23.38 11.87
N GLY A 80 -10.43 23.12 13.05
CA GLY A 80 -11.12 23.24 14.33
C GLY A 80 -12.27 22.29 14.70
N ALA A 81 -12.66 21.30 13.90
CA ALA A 81 -13.81 20.45 14.24
C ALA A 81 -13.60 18.96 13.96
N LEU A 82 -12.71 18.29 14.70
CA LEU A 82 -12.66 16.82 14.79
C LEU A 82 -12.26 16.36 16.20
N LEU A 83 -13.17 16.52 17.16
CA LEU A 83 -13.11 15.78 18.41
C LEU A 83 -13.71 14.38 18.18
N GLY A 84 -13.05 13.53 17.37
CA GLY A 84 -13.55 12.16 17.17
C GLY A 84 -12.97 11.33 16.02
N ALA A 85 -12.33 11.93 15.01
CA ALA A 85 -11.63 11.13 13.99
C ALA A 85 -10.30 10.64 14.58
N ARG A 86 -10.10 9.32 14.63
CA ARG A 86 -8.84 8.75 15.09
C ARG A 86 -7.80 9.04 14.01
N LEU A 87 -6.63 9.55 14.41
CA LEU A 87 -5.45 9.75 13.56
C LEU A 87 -4.97 8.48 12.81
N THR A 88 -5.58 7.32 13.09
CA THR A 88 -5.33 6.03 12.45
C THR A 88 -6.09 5.81 11.15
N ASP A 89 -7.09 6.64 10.82
CA ASP A 89 -7.93 6.47 9.62
C ASP A 89 -7.22 6.98 8.34
N ALA A 90 -5.89 7.04 8.39
CA ALA A 90 -5.08 7.78 7.46
C ALA A 90 -4.29 6.81 6.55
N TRP A 91 -4.45 7.00 5.23
CA TRP A 91 -3.50 6.64 4.17
C TRP A 91 -3.47 5.22 3.58
N THR A 92 -4.49 4.38 3.72
CA THR A 92 -4.39 3.02 3.16
C THR A 92 -5.03 2.89 1.78
N ALA A 93 -4.20 2.72 0.74
CA ALA A 93 -4.68 2.56 -0.62
C ALA A 93 -5.38 1.20 -0.84
N ASN A 94 -6.54 1.20 -1.50
CA ASN A 94 -7.19 -0.04 -1.94
C ASN A 94 -6.43 -0.61 -3.15
N LEU A 95 -6.33 -1.94 -3.25
CA LEU A 95 -5.53 -2.61 -4.29
C LEU A 95 -6.39 -3.57 -5.11
N VAL A 96 -6.20 -3.57 -6.43
CA VAL A 96 -6.73 -4.59 -7.34
C VAL A 96 -5.56 -5.40 -7.86
N LEU A 97 -5.53 -6.68 -7.49
CA LEU A 97 -4.54 -7.65 -7.91
C LEU A 97 -5.13 -8.58 -8.97
N GLN A 98 -4.35 -8.88 -10.01
CA GLN A 98 -4.69 -9.88 -11.04
C GLN A 98 -3.76 -11.08 -10.94
N SER A 99 -4.25 -12.25 -11.38
CA SER A 99 -3.52 -13.53 -11.32
C SER A 99 -3.01 -13.80 -9.91
N THR A 100 -3.87 -13.54 -8.94
CA THR A 100 -3.54 -13.56 -7.52
C THR A 100 -3.47 -14.99 -7.02
N THR A 101 -2.37 -15.32 -6.36
CA THR A 101 -2.14 -16.57 -5.65
C THR A 101 -1.94 -16.28 -4.18
N GLU A 102 -2.69 -16.96 -3.32
CA GLU A 102 -2.43 -16.96 -1.88
C GLU A 102 -1.44 -18.06 -1.53
N ARG A 103 -0.31 -17.68 -0.92
CA ARG A 103 0.71 -18.62 -0.47
C ARG A 103 0.62 -18.83 1.03
N ILE A 104 0.41 -20.07 1.45
CA ILE A 104 0.36 -20.49 2.85
C ILE A 104 1.69 -21.13 3.21
N PHE A 105 2.24 -20.77 4.38
CA PHE A 105 3.46 -21.35 4.91
C PHE A 105 3.14 -22.12 6.20
N ALA A 106 3.75 -23.28 6.34
CA ALA A 106 3.73 -24.09 7.54
C ALA A 106 5.13 -24.62 7.84
N THR A 107 5.34 -25.06 9.07
CA THR A 107 6.60 -25.67 9.50
C THR A 107 6.29 -27.04 10.08
N ARG A 108 6.99 -28.07 9.60
CA ARG A 108 6.95 -29.42 10.15
C ARG A 108 8.21 -29.66 10.97
N THR A 109 8.04 -30.13 12.20
CA THR A 109 9.14 -30.63 13.03
C THR A 109 9.37 -32.10 12.70
N ASN A 110 10.58 -32.46 12.27
CA ASN A 110 10.91 -33.83 11.88
C ASN A 110 11.31 -34.75 13.06
N GLY A 111 11.24 -34.25 14.30
CA GLY A 111 11.44 -35.05 15.51
C GLY A 111 11.06 -34.32 16.79
N SER A 112 11.35 -34.96 17.94
CA SER A 112 11.00 -34.48 19.28
C SER A 112 12.01 -33.49 19.88
N ASP A 113 13.19 -33.35 19.28
CA ASP A 113 14.24 -32.45 19.76
C ASP A 113 14.10 -31.04 19.18
N PRO A 114 14.24 -29.96 19.98
CA PRO A 114 14.19 -28.57 19.51
C PRO A 114 15.27 -28.17 18.49
N GLN A 115 16.24 -29.06 18.26
CA GLN A 115 17.39 -28.86 17.38
C GLN A 115 17.26 -29.65 16.08
N ASP A 116 16.19 -30.44 15.94
CA ASP A 116 15.89 -31.17 14.73
C ASP A 116 15.47 -30.20 13.62
N ALA A 117 15.93 -30.46 12.39
CA ALA A 117 15.71 -29.55 11.28
C ALA A 117 14.21 -29.33 11.06
N THR A 118 13.74 -28.11 11.30
CA THR A 118 12.37 -27.73 10.99
C THR A 118 12.27 -27.57 9.49
N GLN A 119 11.48 -28.43 8.84
CA GLN A 119 11.24 -28.34 7.40
C GLN A 119 10.09 -27.35 7.15
N GLY A 120 10.34 -26.34 6.34
CA GLY A 120 9.30 -25.44 5.85
C GLY A 120 8.48 -26.11 4.75
N LEU A 121 7.17 -25.92 4.78
CA LEU A 121 6.26 -26.34 3.74
C LEU A 121 5.46 -25.14 3.25
N TYR A 122 5.15 -25.09 1.96
CA TYR A 122 4.24 -24.10 1.43
C TYR A 122 3.26 -24.68 0.41
N ALA A 123 2.13 -24.02 0.26
CA ALA A 123 1.11 -24.35 -0.73
C ALA A 123 0.48 -23.07 -1.29
N ASP A 124 0.11 -23.12 -2.56
CA ASP A 124 -0.44 -21.99 -3.31
C ASP A 124 -1.92 -22.23 -3.65
N ILE A 125 -2.74 -21.17 -3.53
CA ILE A 125 -4.17 -21.16 -3.89
C ILE A 125 -4.40 -20.08 -4.93
N TYR A 126 -4.87 -20.45 -6.11
CA TYR A 126 -5.20 -19.48 -7.15
C TYR A 126 -6.57 -18.83 -6.90
N HIS A 127 -6.61 -17.49 -6.90
CA HIS A 127 -7.82 -16.69 -6.71
C HIS A 127 -8.20 -15.82 -7.92
N GLY A 128 -7.30 -15.64 -8.90
CA GLY A 128 -7.59 -14.82 -10.08
C GLY A 128 -7.57 -13.31 -9.78
N ILE A 129 -8.71 -12.63 -9.88
CA ILE A 129 -8.82 -11.19 -9.58
C ILE A 129 -9.19 -11.00 -8.11
N PHE A 130 -8.44 -10.17 -7.40
CA PHE A 130 -8.61 -9.96 -5.96
C PHE A 130 -8.65 -8.46 -5.64
N LEU A 131 -9.70 -8.02 -4.94
CA LEU A 131 -9.82 -6.65 -4.42
C LEU A 131 -9.45 -6.64 -2.94
N VAL A 132 -8.40 -5.91 -2.58
CA VAL A 132 -7.94 -5.76 -1.20
C VAL A 132 -8.29 -4.36 -0.70
N ARG A 133 -9.01 -4.29 0.41
CA ARG A 133 -9.24 -3.02 1.11
C ARG A 133 -7.96 -2.57 1.80
N GLY A 134 -7.59 -1.31 1.63
CA GLY A 134 -6.29 -0.79 2.05
C GLY A 134 -6.02 -0.99 3.53
N GLU A 135 -7.03 -0.83 4.38
CA GLU A 135 -6.88 -0.96 5.84
C GLU A 135 -6.38 -2.34 6.28
N ASN A 136 -6.61 -3.37 5.45
CA ASN A 136 -6.20 -4.75 5.72
C ASN A 136 -4.79 -5.05 5.20
N VAL A 137 -4.16 -4.13 4.46
CA VAL A 137 -2.78 -4.27 4.01
C VAL A 137 -1.83 -3.96 5.17
N LEU A 138 -0.94 -4.91 5.48
CA LEU A 138 0.13 -4.70 6.47
C LEU A 138 1.39 -4.17 5.79
N MET A 139 1.81 -4.84 4.71
CA MET A 139 2.96 -4.45 3.90
C MET A 139 2.85 -5.05 2.50
N LEU A 140 3.55 -4.45 1.54
CA LEU A 140 3.69 -4.96 0.19
C LEU A 140 5.10 -4.71 -0.34
N GLY A 141 5.54 -5.52 -1.28
CA GLY A 141 6.82 -5.37 -1.96
C GLY A 141 6.81 -6.01 -3.34
N GLU A 142 7.60 -5.46 -4.25
CA GLU A 142 7.85 -6.02 -5.58
C GLU A 142 8.59 -7.35 -5.46
N ILE A 143 8.16 -8.31 -6.29
CA ILE A 143 8.77 -9.63 -6.43
C ILE A 143 9.71 -9.57 -7.62
N ASP A 144 10.94 -10.03 -7.43
CA ASP A 144 11.93 -10.18 -8.50
C ASP A 144 11.65 -11.51 -9.20
N LEU A 145 11.16 -11.45 -10.44
CA LEU A 145 10.74 -12.62 -11.21
C LEU A 145 11.87 -13.64 -11.40
N ASP A 146 13.12 -13.19 -11.47
CA ASP A 146 14.25 -14.09 -11.71
C ASP A 146 14.70 -14.79 -10.43
N LYS A 147 14.51 -14.16 -9.26
CA LYS A 147 14.97 -14.71 -7.97
C LYS A 147 13.87 -15.44 -7.19
N ASP A 148 12.62 -15.05 -7.36
CA ASP A 148 11.50 -15.51 -6.53
C ASP A 148 10.65 -16.61 -7.18
N ASP A 149 11.10 -17.14 -8.32
CA ASP A 149 10.51 -18.32 -8.96
C ASP A 149 10.86 -19.62 -8.22
N ASP A 150 12.03 -19.66 -7.56
CA ASP A 150 12.45 -20.81 -6.76
C ASP A 150 11.75 -20.84 -5.38
N PRO A 151 11.52 -22.04 -4.81
CA PRO A 151 11.09 -22.18 -3.42
C PRO A 151 12.02 -21.42 -2.47
N PRO A 152 11.48 -20.70 -1.46
CA PRO A 152 12.30 -20.06 -0.45
C PRO A 152 13.24 -21.07 0.23
N PRO A 153 14.47 -20.68 0.61
CA PRO A 153 15.40 -21.59 1.26
C PRO A 153 14.80 -22.27 2.49
N GLY A 154 14.83 -23.61 2.51
CA GLY A 154 14.25 -24.42 3.59
C GLY A 154 12.75 -24.68 3.49
N TYR A 155 12.10 -24.27 2.39
CA TYR A 155 10.70 -24.56 2.11
C TYR A 155 10.53 -25.47 0.90
N GLU A 156 9.62 -26.44 1.03
CA GLU A 156 9.21 -27.33 -0.06
C GLU A 156 7.70 -27.20 -0.34
N VAL A 157 7.32 -27.41 -1.60
CA VAL A 157 5.91 -27.48 -1.99
C VAL A 157 5.27 -28.72 -1.35
N ALA A 158 4.09 -28.57 -0.78
CA ALA A 158 3.32 -29.68 -0.23
C ALA A 158 1.82 -29.55 -0.52
N ASP A 159 1.08 -30.61 -0.20
CA ASP A 159 -0.38 -30.63 -0.35
C ASP A 159 -1.05 -29.52 0.45
N LEU A 160 -2.01 -28.85 -0.21
CA LEU A 160 -2.72 -27.70 0.36
C LEU A 160 -3.40 -28.03 1.70
N GLU A 161 -4.01 -29.21 1.80
CA GLU A 161 -4.70 -29.64 3.02
C GLU A 161 -3.73 -29.81 4.19
N VAL A 162 -2.54 -30.38 3.94
CA VAL A 162 -1.51 -30.59 4.95
C VAL A 162 -0.97 -29.25 5.44
N VAL A 163 -0.64 -28.34 4.52
CA VAL A 163 -0.09 -27.02 4.86
C VAL A 163 -1.13 -26.17 5.61
N LYS A 164 -2.39 -26.16 5.15
CA LYS A 164 -3.48 -25.46 5.85
C LYS A 164 -3.68 -25.96 7.26
N LYS A 165 -3.72 -27.29 7.45
CA LYS A 165 -3.89 -27.91 8.76
C LYS A 165 -2.78 -27.48 9.73
N LEU A 166 -1.52 -27.59 9.32
CA LEU A 166 -0.37 -27.21 10.14
C LEU A 166 -0.36 -25.71 10.46
N ALA A 167 -0.74 -24.86 9.50
CA ALA A 167 -0.81 -23.41 9.72
C ALA A 167 -1.90 -23.03 10.73
N GLU A 168 -3.09 -23.63 10.65
CA GLU A 168 -4.19 -23.41 11.59
C GLU A 168 -3.88 -23.95 13.00
N GLU A 169 -3.28 -25.14 13.10
CA GLU A 169 -2.81 -25.69 14.38
C GLU A 169 -1.79 -24.76 15.06
N ARG A 170 -0.85 -24.20 14.29
CA ARG A 170 0.12 -23.23 14.82
C ARG A 170 -0.54 -21.92 15.24
N LYS A 171 -1.42 -21.36 14.41
CA LYS A 171 -2.15 -20.10 14.70
C LYS A 171 -2.98 -20.23 15.98
N THR A 172 -3.66 -21.34 16.15
CA THR A 172 -4.47 -21.62 17.36
C THR A 172 -3.61 -21.86 18.60
N ALA A 173 -2.47 -22.55 18.47
CA ALA A 173 -1.51 -22.73 19.55
C ALA A 173 -0.86 -21.40 19.99
N GLU A 174 -0.44 -20.56 19.04
CA GLU A 174 0.13 -19.24 19.31
C GLU A 174 -0.90 -18.32 19.99
N LYS A 175 -2.14 -18.26 19.48
CA LYS A 175 -3.25 -17.51 20.12
C LYS A 175 -3.51 -17.96 21.56
N THR A 176 -3.44 -19.26 21.83
CA THR A 176 -3.62 -19.81 23.17
C THR A 176 -2.46 -19.45 24.10
N LYS A 177 -1.22 -19.58 23.61
CA LYS A 177 0.00 -19.21 24.33
C LYS A 177 0.05 -17.72 24.65
N GLU A 178 -0.34 -16.89 23.69
CA GLU A 178 -0.42 -15.43 23.83
C GLU A 178 -1.47 -15.03 24.87
N LYS A 179 -2.67 -15.61 24.81
CA LYS A 179 -3.71 -15.38 25.83
C LYS A 179 -3.23 -15.79 27.23
N ALA A 180 -2.50 -16.89 27.36
CA ALA A 180 -1.93 -17.32 28.62
C ALA A 180 -0.80 -16.37 29.10
N ARG A 181 0.04 -15.88 28.19
CA ARG A 181 1.10 -14.89 28.47
C ARG A 181 0.50 -13.59 28.96
N LEU A 182 -0.50 -13.05 28.25
CA LEU A 182 -1.19 -11.81 28.62
C LEU A 182 -1.84 -11.90 30.01
N LYS A 183 -2.48 -13.03 30.34
CA LYS A 183 -3.02 -13.26 31.69
C LYS A 183 -1.95 -13.23 32.79
N LYS A 184 -0.77 -13.81 32.52
CA LYS A 184 0.36 -13.79 33.47
C LYS A 184 0.93 -12.38 33.63
N LEU A 185 1.04 -11.63 32.54
CA LEU A 185 1.52 -10.25 32.53
C LEU A 185 0.54 -9.28 33.23
N ALA A 186 -0.77 -9.45 33.02
CA ALA A 186 -1.77 -8.67 33.73
C ALA A 186 -1.68 -8.82 35.25
N LYS A 187 -1.34 -10.03 35.74
CA LYS A 187 -1.17 -10.30 37.18
C LYS A 187 -0.01 -9.52 37.81
N ILE A 188 1.00 -9.13 37.03
CA ILE A 188 2.15 -8.35 37.50
C ILE A 188 2.00 -6.85 37.23
N GLY A 189 0.79 -6.38 36.90
CA GLY A 189 0.50 -4.97 36.66
C GLY A 189 0.88 -4.47 35.26
N PHE A 190 1.18 -5.38 34.33
CA PHE A 190 1.40 -5.01 32.93
C PHE A 190 0.06 -4.99 32.20
N GLU A 191 -0.41 -3.80 31.87
CA GLU A 191 -1.51 -3.62 30.92
C GLU A 191 -0.93 -3.86 29.52
N GLY A 192 -1.22 -5.02 28.94
CA GLY A 192 -0.87 -5.25 27.54
C GLY A 192 -1.50 -4.15 26.69
N GLU A 193 -0.71 -3.47 25.86
CA GLU A 193 -1.27 -2.63 24.81
C GLU A 193 -2.12 -3.54 23.91
N ASN A 194 -3.44 -3.46 24.04
CA ASN A 194 -4.40 -4.06 23.11
C ASN A 194 -4.40 -3.29 21.77
N LEU A 195 -3.24 -2.84 21.29
CA LEU A 195 -3.07 -2.12 20.01
C LEU A 195 -3.35 -3.08 18.86
N GLY A 196 -4.63 -3.34 18.64
CA GLY A 196 -5.15 -4.28 17.66
C GLY A 196 -4.81 -5.71 18.06
N GLU A 197 -5.76 -6.53 18.49
CA GLU A 197 -6.63 -7.16 17.50
C GLU A 197 -6.25 -6.73 16.07
N ILE A 198 -5.12 -7.25 15.61
CA ILE A 198 -4.93 -7.55 14.20
C ILE A 198 -6.20 -8.34 13.84
N VAL A 199 -7.14 -7.63 13.24
CA VAL A 199 -8.58 -7.85 13.34
C VAL A 199 -8.95 -9.31 13.03
N LEU A 200 -9.77 -9.89 13.90
CA LEU A 200 -10.34 -11.25 13.84
C LEU A 200 -11.03 -11.55 12.51
#